data_AF-A0A6P5M3M8-F1
#
_entry.id   AF-A0A6P5M3M8-F1
#
_cell.length_a   1.000
_cell.length_b   1.000
_cell.length_c   1.000
_cell.angle_alpha   90.00
_cell.angle_beta   90.00
_cell.angle_gamma   90.00
#
_symmetry.space_group_name_H-M   'P 1'
#
loop_
_entity.id
_entity.type
_entity.pdbx_description
1 polymer ?
#
loop_
_entity_poly.entity_id
_entity_poly.type
_entity_poly.pdbx_seq_one_letter_code
_entity_poly.pdbx_strand_id
1 'polypeptide(L)'
;MAALTTVVAAATAEAGSRTLATALPTAGPSQNDSYSGTQDGVRSFQLHNWKQKADQAKKTEFIRTAEKLKNQVANIEKDKNGRLYNKKNDFRIDFILLEELEHKLVNSRKTERTKIQQHLTKIHNNVKRLQQQLKDVKSTPEFVEKLREMMEEVENAINTFKEEQRLIYEELIKEEKITTNELNALERKIETWTLSNSGTERPFKVPSSRVPLDLVMPNNLPEEVVEFEKFLQQAGGRQGGWDDYDHQYFLKVRNKHKGKPSYVKEVLEYLPGRTEEEVQLHEKWYQKFLSLEERKKKSIQKWKTKKQQEKKELLILKEKSEEVLMTNDLKQEDSSKQKEEQRKKQKLAIEAWKKQKMMELSMKQASQLKEEEEKERKQQREHQRQFYLKLLLEKYTQQKKEQEELLKLEKEMKEKTEREERRKMATNEIIKFQERDLHKLELKILERQAKKKEMIEKERRLAKLRKKVEVNVSRDPSRLYKLTKGWQERTKERGPTGTGPLLHIPHRAIPTWRQGL
;
A
#
# COMPACT_ATOMS: atom_id res chain seq x y z
N MET A 1 7.16 25.63 -6.78
CA MET A 1 6.32 26.19 -7.86
C MET A 1 7.13 26.50 -9.12
N ALA A 2 7.87 25.51 -9.66
CA ALA A 2 8.58 25.64 -10.94
C ALA A 2 8.82 24.27 -11.63
N ALA A 3 7.81 23.38 -11.60
CA ALA A 3 7.96 22.03 -12.18
C ALA A 3 6.66 21.47 -12.79
N LEU A 4 5.80 22.32 -13.37
CA LEU A 4 4.52 21.88 -13.96
C LEU A 4 4.25 22.38 -15.39
N THR A 5 5.30 22.77 -16.13
CA THR A 5 5.13 23.42 -17.45
C THR A 5 5.56 22.58 -18.66
N THR A 6 5.79 21.27 -18.56
CA THR A 6 6.26 20.50 -19.73
C THR A 6 5.84 19.03 -19.74
N VAL A 7 4.56 18.75 -20.02
CA VAL A 7 4.08 17.37 -20.30
C VAL A 7 3.14 17.26 -21.52
N VAL A 8 2.89 18.31 -22.31
CA VAL A 8 1.87 18.23 -23.41
C VAL A 8 2.43 18.24 -24.85
N ALA A 9 3.75 18.18 -25.08
CA ALA A 9 4.30 18.25 -26.44
C ALA A 9 5.20 17.06 -26.84
N ALA A 10 4.69 15.83 -26.78
CA ALA A 10 5.38 14.65 -27.31
C ALA A 10 4.44 13.62 -27.97
N ALA A 11 3.34 14.08 -28.57
CA ALA A 11 2.43 13.23 -29.31
C ALA A 11 1.80 13.92 -30.53
N THR A 12 2.56 14.73 -31.28
CA THR A 12 2.24 15.11 -32.67
C THR A 12 3.50 15.72 -33.31
N ALA A 13 4.24 14.93 -34.10
CA ALA A 13 4.98 15.36 -35.31
C ALA A 13 5.93 14.24 -35.76
N GLU A 14 5.49 13.45 -36.74
CA GLU A 14 6.37 12.81 -37.71
C GLU A 14 6.92 13.86 -38.68
N ALA A 15 8.08 13.52 -39.26
CA ALA A 15 8.67 14.02 -40.50
C ALA A 15 9.32 15.42 -40.52
N GLY A 16 10.65 15.44 -40.68
CA GLY A 16 11.38 16.63 -41.07
C GLY A 16 12.87 16.60 -40.77
N SER A 17 13.63 15.84 -41.56
CA SER A 17 15.10 15.87 -41.58
C SER A 17 15.63 17.29 -41.81
N ARG A 18 16.59 17.76 -41.00
CA ARG A 18 17.74 18.57 -41.47
C ARG A 18 18.82 18.72 -40.40
N THR A 19 20.03 18.43 -40.85
CA THR A 19 21.37 18.61 -40.28
C THR A 19 21.75 20.08 -40.12
N LEU A 20 22.55 20.44 -39.09
CA LEU A 20 23.90 21.05 -39.20
C LEU A 20 24.42 21.70 -37.89
N ALA A 21 25.75 21.51 -37.69
CA ALA A 21 26.77 22.37 -37.04
C ALA A 21 26.56 22.79 -35.57
N THR A 22 27.34 22.33 -34.58
CA THR A 22 28.79 22.58 -34.31
C THR A 22 29.17 24.07 -34.30
N ALA A 23 29.27 24.65 -33.09
CA ALA A 23 30.08 25.83 -32.82
C ALA A 23 30.49 25.86 -31.33
N LEU A 24 31.78 25.58 -31.07
CA LEU A 24 32.51 26.05 -29.89
C LEU A 24 32.76 27.57 -30.02
N PRO A 25 32.95 28.29 -28.91
CA PRO A 25 34.24 28.96 -28.76
C PRO A 25 34.85 28.86 -27.34
N THR A 26 36.11 28.42 -27.35
CA THR A 26 37.31 29.02 -26.75
C THR A 26 37.23 29.81 -25.43
N ALA A 27 38.06 29.35 -24.50
CA ALA A 27 38.47 30.00 -23.26
C ALA A 27 39.36 31.25 -23.47
N GLY A 28 39.30 32.15 -22.49
CA GLY A 28 40.31 33.17 -22.21
C GLY A 28 40.31 33.47 -20.70
N PRO A 29 41.47 33.49 -20.02
CA PRO A 29 41.54 33.65 -18.56
C PRO A 29 41.61 35.14 -18.19
N SER A 30 40.95 35.55 -17.12
CA SER A 30 41.28 36.82 -16.46
C SER A 30 41.08 36.74 -14.96
N GLN A 31 41.95 37.46 -14.28
CA GLN A 31 42.42 37.29 -12.92
C GLN A 31 41.41 37.76 -11.86
N ASN A 32 41.65 37.26 -10.63
CA ASN A 32 40.97 37.58 -9.39
C ASN A 32 40.76 39.09 -9.16
N ASP A 33 39.56 39.44 -8.72
CA ASP A 33 39.39 40.48 -7.71
C ASP A 33 38.42 39.98 -6.62
N SER A 34 38.88 40.14 -5.38
CA SER A 34 38.25 39.68 -4.17
C SER A 34 37.08 40.60 -3.82
N TYR A 35 35.84 40.11 -3.89
CA TYR A 35 34.71 40.71 -3.19
C TYR A 35 33.97 39.62 -2.40
N SER A 36 34.35 39.51 -1.13
CA SER A 36 33.69 38.73 -0.10
C SER A 36 32.32 39.32 0.20
N GLY A 37 31.27 38.75 -0.42
CA GLY A 37 29.87 38.99 -0.07
C GLY A 37 28.98 38.02 -0.83
N THR A 38 28.09 37.29 -0.13
CA THR A 38 27.09 36.31 -0.63
C THR A 38 27.54 34.85 -0.90
N GLN A 39 28.23 34.20 0.04
CA GLN A 39 28.34 32.72 0.02
C GLN A 39 27.01 32.00 0.34
N ASP A 40 26.09 32.63 1.07
CA ASP A 40 24.81 32.02 1.46
C ASP A 40 23.80 31.90 0.30
N GLY A 41 23.82 32.84 -0.65
CA GLY A 41 23.01 32.76 -1.86
C GLY A 41 23.47 31.62 -2.78
N VAL A 42 24.77 31.54 -3.05
CA VAL A 42 25.37 30.56 -3.98
C VAL A 42 25.22 29.13 -3.47
N ARG A 43 25.36 28.88 -2.16
CA ARG A 43 25.09 27.56 -1.55
C ARG A 43 23.61 27.17 -1.69
N SER A 44 22.69 28.10 -1.44
CA SER A 44 21.24 27.86 -1.58
C SER A 44 20.85 27.52 -3.03
N PHE A 45 21.40 28.24 -4.01
CA PHE A 45 21.19 27.95 -5.44
C PHE A 45 21.79 26.62 -5.89
N GLN A 46 22.98 26.25 -5.40
CA GLN A 46 23.61 24.95 -5.70
C GLN A 46 22.83 23.78 -5.09
N LEU A 47 22.36 23.90 -3.84
CA LEU A 47 21.50 22.93 -3.17
C LEU A 47 20.15 22.77 -3.90
N HIS A 48 19.55 23.88 -4.34
CA HIS A 48 18.30 23.85 -5.10
C HIS A 48 18.47 23.16 -6.47
N ASN A 49 19.55 23.46 -7.18
CA ASN A 49 19.88 22.84 -8.47
C ASN A 49 20.17 21.34 -8.32
N TRP A 50 20.90 20.93 -7.26
CA TRP A 50 21.12 19.51 -6.99
C TRP A 50 19.83 18.77 -6.66
N LYS A 51 18.94 19.36 -5.84
CA LYS A 51 17.62 18.79 -5.55
C LYS A 51 16.78 18.64 -6.82
N GLN A 52 16.78 19.65 -7.68
CA GLN A 52 16.09 19.61 -8.97
C GLN A 52 16.64 18.52 -9.89
N LYS A 53 17.97 18.37 -9.97
CA LYS A 53 18.62 17.27 -10.71
C LYS A 53 18.27 15.89 -10.16
N ALA A 54 18.24 15.74 -8.82
CA ALA A 54 17.87 14.49 -8.16
C ALA A 54 16.40 14.12 -8.43
N ASP A 55 15.48 15.09 -8.35
CA ASP A 55 14.07 14.87 -8.67
C ASP A 55 13.86 14.54 -10.15
N GLN A 56 14.64 15.16 -11.04
CA GLN A 56 14.63 14.85 -12.46
C GLN A 56 15.16 13.44 -12.75
N ALA A 57 16.22 13.00 -12.06
CA ALA A 57 16.73 11.64 -12.15
C ALA A 57 15.66 10.61 -11.71
N LYS A 58 15.03 10.82 -10.55
CA LYS A 58 13.92 9.96 -10.07
C LYS A 58 12.78 9.87 -11.09
N LYS A 59 12.40 11.00 -11.69
CA LYS A 59 11.37 11.03 -12.75
C LYS A 59 11.78 10.20 -13.96
N THR A 60 13.04 10.32 -14.41
CA THR A 60 13.51 9.53 -15.57
C THR A 60 13.55 8.04 -15.27
N GLU A 61 13.94 7.65 -14.06
CA GLU A 61 13.90 6.25 -13.63
C GLU A 61 12.47 5.72 -13.58
N PHE A 62 11.54 6.50 -13.02
CA PHE A 62 10.12 6.14 -12.99
C PHE A 62 9.53 5.93 -14.39
N ILE A 63 9.87 6.80 -15.35
CA ILE A 63 9.41 6.64 -16.73
C ILE A 63 10.03 5.37 -17.35
N ARG A 64 11.31 5.11 -17.11
CA ARG A 64 11.99 3.92 -17.62
C ARG A 64 11.36 2.63 -17.06
N THR A 65 11.04 2.59 -15.77
CA THR A 65 10.39 1.41 -15.15
C THR A 65 8.97 1.23 -15.68
N ALA A 66 8.19 2.31 -15.82
CA ALA A 66 6.86 2.27 -16.40
C ALA A 66 6.87 1.73 -17.84
N GLU A 67 7.81 2.18 -18.68
CA GLU A 67 7.93 1.68 -20.06
C GLU A 67 8.36 0.20 -20.10
N LYS A 68 9.25 -0.22 -19.18
CA LYS A 68 9.62 -1.64 -19.03
C LYS A 68 8.39 -2.50 -18.71
N LEU A 69 7.59 -2.10 -17.72
CA LEU A 69 6.38 -2.82 -17.31
C LEU A 69 5.35 -2.86 -18.45
N LYS A 70 5.15 -1.74 -19.15
CA LYS A 70 4.28 -1.67 -20.32
C LYS A 70 4.69 -2.65 -21.42
N ASN A 71 5.98 -2.76 -21.70
CA ASN A 71 6.51 -3.73 -22.67
C ASN A 71 6.31 -5.17 -22.20
N GLN A 72 6.47 -5.45 -20.90
CA GLN A 72 6.18 -6.78 -20.34
C GLN A 72 4.71 -7.16 -20.51
N VAL A 73 3.79 -6.23 -20.20
CA VAL A 73 2.34 -6.44 -20.41
C VAL A 73 2.05 -6.72 -21.89
N ALA A 74 2.62 -5.93 -22.81
CA ALA A 74 2.41 -6.12 -24.25
C ALA A 74 2.90 -7.49 -24.74
N ASN A 75 4.05 -7.97 -24.24
CA ASN A 75 4.57 -9.28 -24.57
C ASN A 75 3.65 -10.40 -24.05
N ILE A 76 3.20 -10.30 -22.80
CA ILE A 76 2.27 -11.28 -22.20
C ILE A 76 0.95 -11.31 -22.98
N GLU A 77 0.39 -10.15 -23.33
CA GLU A 77 -0.83 -10.05 -24.12
C GLU A 77 -0.66 -10.68 -25.51
N LYS A 78 0.49 -10.47 -26.16
CA LYS A 78 0.80 -11.07 -27.47
C LYS A 78 0.90 -12.60 -27.39
N ASP A 79 1.64 -13.12 -26.42
CA ASP A 79 1.83 -14.56 -26.23
C ASP A 79 0.52 -15.26 -25.89
N LYS A 80 -0.25 -14.66 -24.98
CA LYS A 80 -1.58 -15.14 -24.62
C LYS A 80 -2.52 -15.17 -25.83
N ASN A 81 -2.60 -14.08 -26.60
CA ASN A 81 -3.46 -14.02 -27.78
C ASN A 81 -3.06 -15.07 -28.84
N GLY A 82 -1.75 -15.31 -29.01
CA GLY A 82 -1.25 -16.34 -29.92
C GLY A 82 -1.56 -17.77 -29.48
N ARG A 83 -1.58 -18.04 -28.16
CA ARG A 83 -1.78 -19.39 -27.60
C ARG A 83 -3.25 -19.72 -27.33
N LEU A 84 -4.00 -18.79 -26.73
CA LEU A 84 -5.37 -19.04 -26.27
C LEU A 84 -6.42 -18.67 -27.31
N TYR A 85 -6.21 -17.57 -28.05
CA TYR A 85 -7.25 -16.97 -28.90
C TYR A 85 -7.04 -17.17 -30.40
N ASN A 86 -6.08 -18.01 -30.78
CA ASN A 86 -5.89 -18.40 -32.16
C ASN A 86 -7.11 -19.21 -32.65
N LYS A 87 -7.63 -18.86 -33.83
CA LYS A 87 -8.79 -19.52 -34.47
C LYS A 87 -8.59 -21.03 -34.71
N LYS A 88 -7.36 -21.52 -34.66
CA LYS A 88 -7.01 -22.95 -34.82
C LYS A 88 -7.01 -23.75 -33.52
N ASN A 89 -7.35 -23.14 -32.38
CA ASN A 89 -7.34 -23.82 -31.09
C ASN A 89 -8.67 -24.55 -30.85
N ASP A 90 -8.60 -25.86 -30.58
CA ASP A 90 -9.77 -26.73 -30.35
C ASP A 90 -10.58 -26.32 -29.11
N PHE A 91 -9.98 -25.58 -28.17
CA PHE A 91 -10.61 -25.08 -26.94
C PHE A 91 -11.16 -23.65 -27.04
N ARG A 92 -11.33 -23.12 -28.26
CA ARG A 92 -11.74 -21.72 -28.46
C ARG A 92 -13.04 -21.36 -27.73
N ILE A 93 -13.99 -22.29 -27.64
CA ILE A 93 -15.29 -22.10 -26.99
C ILE A 93 -15.13 -21.87 -25.49
N ASP A 94 -14.23 -22.62 -24.84
CA ASP A 94 -13.99 -22.53 -23.40
C ASP A 94 -13.30 -21.22 -23.00
N PHE A 95 -12.56 -20.60 -23.92
CA PHE A 95 -11.86 -19.34 -23.72
C PHE A 95 -12.69 -18.08 -23.99
N ILE A 96 -13.94 -18.19 -24.46
CA ILE A 96 -14.80 -17.03 -24.74
C ILE A 96 -15.08 -16.22 -23.47
N LEU A 97 -15.42 -16.91 -22.38
CA LEU A 97 -15.71 -16.25 -21.10
C LEU A 97 -14.50 -15.48 -20.55
N LEU A 98 -13.29 -16.05 -20.72
CA LEU A 98 -12.05 -15.40 -20.32
C LEU A 98 -11.80 -14.13 -21.15
N GLU A 99 -12.04 -14.20 -22.46
CA GLU A 99 -11.91 -13.05 -23.35
C GLU A 99 -12.90 -11.93 -22.99
N GLU A 100 -14.14 -12.24 -22.62
CA GLU A 100 -15.12 -11.25 -22.16
C GLU A 100 -14.66 -10.53 -20.87
N LEU A 101 -14.14 -11.27 -19.89
CA LEU A 101 -13.59 -10.69 -18.66
C LEU A 101 -12.41 -9.77 -18.95
N GLU A 102 -11.52 -10.17 -19.86
CA GLU A 102 -10.38 -9.33 -20.25
C GLU A 102 -10.81 -8.06 -20.95
N HIS A 103 -11.80 -8.11 -21.84
CA HIS A 103 -12.36 -6.91 -22.46
C HIS A 103 -12.91 -5.94 -21.41
N LYS A 104 -13.59 -6.46 -20.37
CA LYS A 104 -14.05 -5.65 -19.23
C LYS A 104 -12.88 -4.99 -18.50
N LEU A 105 -11.80 -5.72 -18.21
CA LEU A 105 -10.60 -5.17 -17.54
C LEU A 105 -9.86 -4.13 -18.41
N VAL A 106 -9.74 -4.36 -19.71
CA VAL A 106 -9.15 -3.39 -20.65
C VAL A 106 -9.98 -2.11 -20.71
N ASN A 107 -11.31 -2.23 -20.77
CA ASN A 107 -12.20 -1.09 -20.75
C ASN A 107 -12.11 -0.33 -19.42
N SER A 108 -12.07 -1.05 -18.29
CA SER A 108 -11.86 -0.44 -16.97
C SER A 108 -10.58 0.41 -16.93
N ARG A 109 -9.42 -0.15 -17.31
CA ARG A 109 -8.14 0.58 -17.39
C ARG A 109 -8.20 1.81 -18.30
N LYS A 110 -8.89 1.72 -19.44
CA LYS A 110 -9.08 2.87 -20.35
C LYS A 110 -9.92 3.98 -19.69
N THR A 111 -11.00 3.62 -18.99
CA THR A 111 -11.83 4.61 -18.29
C THR A 111 -11.07 5.27 -17.15
N GLU A 112 -10.31 4.52 -16.37
CA GLU A 112 -9.47 5.04 -15.29
C GLU A 112 -8.41 6.02 -15.81
N ARG A 113 -7.69 5.66 -16.87
CA ARG A 113 -6.73 6.56 -17.54
C ARG A 113 -7.39 7.89 -17.94
N THR A 114 -8.61 7.81 -18.48
CA THR A 114 -9.36 9.01 -18.89
C THR A 114 -9.76 9.87 -17.70
N LYS A 115 -10.20 9.26 -16.60
CA LYS A 115 -10.53 9.97 -15.34
C LYS A 115 -9.30 10.67 -14.76
N ILE A 116 -8.16 9.97 -14.68
CA ILE A 116 -6.90 10.56 -14.20
C ILE A 116 -6.50 11.75 -15.07
N GLN A 117 -6.57 11.61 -16.40
CA GLN A 117 -6.27 12.70 -17.32
C GLN A 117 -7.18 13.92 -17.09
N GLN A 118 -8.48 13.69 -16.88
CA GLN A 118 -9.46 14.75 -16.59
C GLN A 118 -9.15 15.47 -15.27
N HIS A 119 -8.87 14.73 -14.19
CA HIS A 119 -8.50 15.31 -12.90
C HIS A 119 -7.21 16.13 -12.98
N LEU A 120 -6.16 15.60 -13.63
CA LEU A 120 -4.91 16.32 -13.83
C LEU A 120 -5.10 17.59 -14.66
N THR A 121 -5.94 17.55 -15.70
CA THR A 121 -6.26 18.72 -16.52
C THR A 121 -7.00 19.78 -15.70
N LYS A 122 -7.93 19.37 -14.82
CA LYS A 122 -8.65 20.28 -13.91
C LYS A 122 -7.71 20.98 -12.94
N ILE A 123 -6.81 20.23 -12.29
CA ILE A 123 -5.79 20.79 -11.40
C ILE A 123 -4.88 21.75 -12.17
N HIS A 124 -4.40 21.36 -13.35
CA HIS A 124 -3.56 22.20 -14.19
C HIS A 124 -4.26 23.53 -14.56
N ASN A 125 -5.53 23.48 -14.93
CA ASN A 125 -6.32 24.67 -15.26
C ASN A 125 -6.52 25.60 -14.05
N ASN A 126 -6.78 25.04 -12.86
CA ASN A 126 -6.89 25.82 -11.63
C ASN A 126 -5.56 26.49 -11.26
N VAL A 127 -4.43 25.77 -11.39
CA VAL A 127 -3.09 26.34 -11.19
C VAL A 127 -2.79 27.44 -12.20
N LYS A 128 -3.13 27.24 -13.48
CA LYS A 128 -2.96 28.25 -14.53
C LYS A 128 -3.81 29.50 -14.27
N ARG A 129 -5.05 29.33 -13.78
CA ARG A 129 -5.93 30.44 -13.36
C ARG A 129 -5.30 31.22 -12.21
N LEU A 130 -4.80 30.52 -11.18
CA LEU A 130 -4.10 31.15 -10.07
C LEU A 130 -2.85 31.91 -10.54
N GLN A 131 -2.03 31.32 -11.42
CA GLN A 131 -0.85 31.97 -11.99
C GLN A 131 -1.20 33.23 -12.79
N GLN A 132 -2.30 33.24 -13.52
CA GLN A 132 -2.75 34.42 -14.27
C GLN A 132 -3.20 35.54 -13.32
N GLN A 133 -3.98 35.21 -12.30
CA GLN A 133 -4.41 36.19 -11.30
C GLN A 133 -3.21 36.77 -10.53
N LEU A 134 -2.17 35.97 -10.27
CA LEU A 134 -0.94 36.45 -9.64
C LEU A 134 -0.14 37.48 -10.48
N LYS A 135 -0.40 37.58 -11.81
CA LYS A 135 0.25 38.56 -12.70
C LYS A 135 -0.45 39.92 -12.70
N ASP A 136 -1.75 39.94 -12.47
CA ASP A 136 -2.61 41.14 -12.55
C ASP A 136 -2.79 41.75 -11.15
N VAL A 137 -1.73 42.35 -10.61
CA VAL A 137 -1.67 42.78 -9.20
C VAL A 137 -2.23 44.18 -8.99
N LYS A 138 -3.38 44.28 -8.30
CA LYS A 138 -3.72 45.39 -7.40
C LYS A 138 -4.04 44.80 -6.03
N SER A 139 -3.27 45.17 -5.02
CA SER A 139 -3.33 44.61 -3.65
C SER A 139 -4.53 45.14 -2.86
N THR A 140 -5.74 44.87 -3.35
CA THR A 140 -6.98 45.12 -2.60
C THR A 140 -7.21 43.95 -1.63
N PRO A 141 -7.65 44.18 -0.37
CA PRO A 141 -7.90 43.11 0.59
C PRO A 141 -8.83 41.99 0.06
N GLU A 142 -9.86 42.35 -0.71
CA GLU A 142 -10.78 41.40 -1.36
C GLU A 142 -10.10 40.50 -2.39
N PHE A 143 -9.06 41.01 -3.06
CA PHE A 143 -8.29 40.25 -4.03
C PHE A 143 -7.35 39.24 -3.35
N VAL A 144 -6.79 39.61 -2.20
CA VAL A 144 -5.98 38.69 -1.38
C VAL A 144 -6.83 37.53 -0.87
N GLU A 145 -8.06 37.78 -0.42
CA GLU A 145 -8.98 36.72 -0.01
C GLU A 145 -9.34 35.79 -1.16
N LYS A 146 -9.63 36.35 -2.35
CA LYS A 146 -9.89 35.56 -3.56
C LYS A 146 -8.70 34.69 -3.99
N LEU A 147 -7.46 35.19 -3.84
CA LEU A 147 -6.25 34.41 -4.10
C LEU A 147 -6.11 33.25 -3.10
N ARG A 148 -6.41 33.50 -1.83
CA ARG A 148 -6.41 32.48 -0.78
C ARG A 148 -7.44 31.38 -1.07
N GLU A 149 -8.67 31.74 -1.41
CA GLU A 149 -9.71 30.78 -1.80
C GLU A 149 -9.26 29.92 -2.98
N MET A 150 -8.69 30.51 -4.04
CA MET A 150 -8.16 29.75 -5.18
C MET A 150 -6.97 28.86 -4.83
N MET A 151 -6.12 29.27 -3.89
CA MET A 151 -5.02 28.43 -3.39
C MET A 151 -5.57 27.23 -2.61
N GLU A 152 -6.53 27.45 -1.73
CA GLU A 152 -7.21 26.39 -0.97
C GLU A 152 -7.97 25.43 -1.91
N GLU A 153 -8.63 25.93 -2.96
CA GLU A 153 -9.24 25.08 -4.00
C GLU A 153 -8.23 24.19 -4.72
N VAL A 154 -7.07 24.74 -5.09
CA VAL A 154 -6.00 23.97 -5.76
C VAL A 154 -5.42 22.93 -4.81
N GLU A 155 -5.15 23.30 -3.57
CA GLU A 155 -4.61 22.40 -2.56
C GLU A 155 -5.59 21.27 -2.24
N ASN A 156 -6.86 21.60 -2.02
CA ASN A 156 -7.92 20.62 -1.82
C ASN A 156 -8.05 19.68 -3.02
N ALA A 157 -8.04 20.18 -4.26
CA ALA A 157 -8.10 19.34 -5.46
C ALA A 157 -6.88 18.41 -5.62
N ILE A 158 -5.69 18.85 -5.19
CA ILE A 158 -4.48 18.01 -5.20
C ILE A 158 -4.57 16.94 -4.11
N ASN A 159 -5.02 17.30 -2.91
CA ASN A 159 -5.12 16.38 -1.78
C ASN A 159 -6.18 15.31 -2.01
N THR A 160 -7.36 15.68 -2.52
CA THR A 160 -8.40 14.70 -2.88
C THR A 160 -7.93 13.76 -3.97
N PHE A 161 -7.29 14.28 -5.03
CA PHE A 161 -6.74 13.43 -6.09
C PHE A 161 -5.69 12.45 -5.54
N LYS A 162 -4.76 12.89 -4.69
CA LYS A 162 -3.76 12.02 -4.07
C LYS A 162 -4.39 10.94 -3.19
N GLU A 163 -5.40 11.31 -2.40
CA GLU A 163 -6.14 10.41 -1.53
C GLU A 163 -6.87 9.33 -2.36
N GLU A 164 -7.62 9.74 -3.38
CA GLU A 164 -8.32 8.84 -4.29
C GLU A 164 -7.36 7.87 -4.98
N GLN A 165 -6.22 8.36 -5.50
CA GLN A 165 -5.21 7.50 -6.12
C GLN A 165 -4.55 6.55 -5.13
N ARG A 166 -4.33 6.97 -3.87
CA ARG A 166 -3.80 6.09 -2.83
C ARG A 166 -4.75 4.94 -2.53
N LEU A 167 -6.05 5.24 -2.37
CA LEU A 167 -7.07 4.23 -2.11
C LEU A 167 -7.18 3.21 -3.25
N ILE A 168 -7.17 3.68 -4.50
CA ILE A 168 -7.18 2.79 -5.67
C ILE A 168 -5.92 1.90 -5.69
N TYR A 169 -4.74 2.49 -5.44
CA TYR A 169 -3.49 1.74 -5.41
C TYR A 169 -3.45 0.69 -4.29
N GLU A 170 -3.94 1.02 -3.10
CA GLU A 170 -4.06 0.08 -1.98
C GLU A 170 -4.99 -1.09 -2.33
N GLU A 171 -6.08 -0.83 -3.04
CA GLU A 171 -7.00 -1.89 -3.48
C GLU A 171 -6.36 -2.79 -4.54
N LEU A 172 -5.67 -2.21 -5.53
CA LEU A 172 -4.94 -2.98 -6.55
C LEU A 172 -3.85 -3.86 -5.94
N ILE A 173 -3.14 -3.41 -4.90
CA ILE A 173 -2.17 -4.24 -4.18
C ILE A 173 -2.85 -5.45 -3.50
N LYS A 174 -4.03 -5.25 -2.91
CA LYS A 174 -4.77 -6.36 -2.29
C LYS A 174 -5.19 -7.38 -3.34
N GLU A 175 -5.74 -6.91 -4.46
CA GLU A 175 -6.14 -7.77 -5.59
C GLU A 175 -4.93 -8.53 -6.16
N GLU A 176 -3.78 -7.87 -6.35
CA GLU A 176 -2.54 -8.50 -6.79
C GLU A 176 -2.11 -9.61 -5.82
N LYS A 177 -2.14 -9.34 -4.52
CA LYS A 177 -1.78 -10.33 -3.49
C LYS A 177 -2.72 -11.53 -3.50
N ILE A 178 -4.04 -11.29 -3.59
CA ILE A 178 -5.05 -12.36 -3.63
C ILE A 178 -4.84 -13.22 -4.87
N THR A 179 -4.77 -12.60 -6.05
CA THR A 179 -4.60 -13.31 -7.32
C THR A 179 -3.28 -14.08 -7.36
N THR A 180 -2.19 -13.52 -6.82
CA THR A 180 -0.90 -14.21 -6.72
C THR A 180 -0.98 -15.44 -5.82
N ASN A 181 -1.71 -15.35 -4.70
CA ASN A 181 -1.92 -16.50 -3.82
C ASN A 181 -2.75 -17.60 -4.50
N GLU A 182 -3.77 -17.21 -5.27
CA GLU A 182 -4.58 -18.14 -6.06
C GLU A 182 -3.74 -18.82 -7.16
N LEU A 183 -2.91 -18.07 -7.88
CA LEU A 183 -1.97 -18.61 -8.87
C LEU A 183 -1.00 -19.60 -8.22
N ASN A 184 -0.39 -19.25 -7.09
CA ASN A 184 0.51 -20.14 -6.35
C ASN A 184 -0.21 -21.40 -5.83
N ALA A 185 -1.50 -21.32 -5.51
CA ALA A 185 -2.30 -22.48 -5.12
C ALA A 185 -2.59 -23.39 -6.32
N LEU A 186 -2.91 -22.81 -7.48
CA LEU A 186 -3.12 -23.54 -8.73
C LEU A 186 -1.83 -24.20 -9.23
N GLU A 187 -0.70 -23.50 -9.17
CA GLU A 187 0.62 -24.01 -9.54
C GLU A 187 0.98 -25.24 -8.70
N ARG A 188 0.88 -25.15 -7.37
CA ARG A 188 1.09 -26.32 -6.49
C ARG A 188 0.16 -27.48 -6.79
N LYS A 189 -1.08 -27.21 -7.18
CA LYS A 189 -2.05 -28.26 -7.57
C LYS A 189 -1.61 -28.96 -8.86
N ILE A 190 -1.13 -28.19 -9.84
CA ILE A 190 -0.60 -28.72 -11.10
C ILE A 190 0.66 -29.56 -10.84
N GLU A 191 1.58 -29.07 -10.01
CA GLU A 191 2.77 -29.83 -9.58
C GLU A 191 2.39 -31.15 -8.89
N THR A 192 1.35 -31.13 -8.06
CA THR A 192 0.86 -32.35 -7.41
C THR A 192 0.32 -33.37 -8.44
N TRP A 193 -0.34 -32.90 -9.50
CA TRP A 193 -0.80 -33.76 -10.59
C TRP A 193 0.35 -34.35 -11.41
N THR A 194 1.39 -33.56 -11.69
CA THR A 194 2.56 -34.05 -12.43
C THR A 194 3.37 -35.07 -11.61
N LEU A 195 3.46 -34.88 -10.29
CA LEU A 195 4.09 -35.83 -9.36
C LEU A 195 3.26 -37.11 -9.21
N SER A 196 1.93 -37.00 -9.11
CA SER A 196 1.03 -38.18 -9.03
C SER A 196 1.05 -39.04 -10.30
N ASN A 197 1.45 -38.47 -11.44
CA ASN A 197 1.59 -39.20 -12.71
C ASN A 197 2.99 -39.83 -12.92
N SER A 198 3.99 -39.54 -12.08
CA SER A 198 5.38 -40.00 -12.25
C SER A 198 5.89 -40.97 -11.18
N GLY A 199 5.12 -41.20 -10.11
CA GLY A 199 5.48 -42.15 -9.05
C GLY A 199 4.36 -43.12 -8.73
N THR A 200 4.54 -44.38 -9.11
CA THR A 200 3.68 -45.54 -8.80
C THR A 200 2.23 -45.44 -9.28
N GLU A 201 1.90 -46.26 -10.29
CA GLU A 201 0.57 -46.86 -10.37
C GLU A 201 0.23 -47.52 -9.03
N ARG A 202 -0.51 -46.80 -8.18
CA ARG A 202 -1.38 -47.43 -7.20
C ARG A 202 -2.79 -47.34 -7.73
N PRO A 203 -3.48 -48.48 -7.88
CA PRO A 203 -4.84 -48.48 -8.40
C PRO A 203 -5.71 -47.78 -7.36
N PHE A 204 -6.33 -46.67 -7.76
CA PHE A 204 -7.47 -46.15 -7.03
C PHE A 204 -8.55 -47.23 -7.05
N LYS A 205 -8.68 -47.96 -5.92
CA LYS A 205 -9.83 -48.82 -5.64
C LYS A 205 -11.05 -47.94 -5.45
N VAL A 206 -11.78 -47.74 -6.54
CA VAL A 206 -13.21 -47.41 -6.51
C VAL A 206 -13.97 -48.75 -6.51
N PRO A 207 -15.07 -48.91 -5.75
CA PRO A 207 -15.71 -50.21 -5.58
C PRO A 207 -16.21 -50.78 -6.91
N SER A 208 -15.57 -51.89 -7.32
CA SER A 208 -15.95 -52.69 -8.46
C SER A 208 -17.29 -53.38 -8.19
N SER A 209 -18.37 -52.75 -8.63
CA SER A 209 -19.60 -53.46 -8.97
C SER A 209 -19.36 -54.15 -10.31
N ARG A 210 -19.27 -55.47 -10.27
CA ARG A 210 -19.10 -56.33 -11.44
C ARG A 210 -20.27 -56.14 -12.41
N VAL A 211 -19.97 -55.65 -13.61
CA VAL A 211 -20.67 -56.06 -14.84
C VAL A 211 -19.59 -56.25 -15.92
N PRO A 212 -19.39 -57.48 -16.43
CA PRO A 212 -18.55 -57.70 -17.60
C PRO A 212 -19.29 -57.18 -18.84
N LEU A 213 -18.74 -56.12 -19.44
CA LEU A 213 -19.04 -55.69 -20.81
C LEU A 213 -17.67 -55.45 -21.46
N ASP A 214 -16.99 -56.51 -21.90
CA ASP A 214 -17.09 -56.97 -23.29
C ASP A 214 -18.14 -56.23 -24.14
N LEU A 215 -17.69 -55.72 -25.28
CA LEU A 215 -18.41 -54.90 -26.25
C LEU A 215 -18.59 -53.42 -25.83
N VAL A 216 -17.70 -52.57 -26.34
CA VAL A 216 -18.00 -51.46 -27.27
C VAL A 216 -16.70 -50.67 -27.47
N MET A 217 -15.82 -51.26 -28.26
CA MET A 217 -14.97 -50.59 -29.24
C MET A 217 -14.53 -51.73 -30.16
N PRO A 218 -15.09 -51.90 -31.37
CA PRO A 218 -14.41 -52.74 -32.33
C PRO A 218 -13.09 -52.05 -32.60
N ASN A 219 -12.01 -52.65 -32.13
CA ASN A 219 -10.67 -52.40 -32.64
C ASN A 219 -10.76 -52.61 -34.16
N ASN A 220 -11.02 -51.54 -34.91
CA ASN A 220 -11.07 -51.53 -36.37
C ASN A 220 -9.66 -51.58 -36.98
N LEU A 221 -8.68 -52.00 -36.19
CA LEU A 221 -7.32 -52.24 -36.63
C LEU A 221 -7.21 -53.72 -36.96
N PRO A 222 -6.77 -54.09 -38.16
CA PRO A 222 -6.54 -55.48 -38.51
C PRO A 222 -5.60 -56.16 -37.50
N GLU A 223 -5.85 -57.43 -37.19
CA GLU A 223 -5.09 -58.23 -36.21
C GLU A 223 -3.58 -58.15 -36.45
N GLU A 224 -3.15 -58.06 -37.72
CA GLU A 224 -1.73 -58.00 -38.08
C GLU A 224 -1.07 -56.66 -37.70
N VAL A 225 -1.84 -55.59 -37.51
CA VAL A 225 -1.35 -54.31 -36.98
C VAL A 225 -1.11 -54.42 -35.47
N VAL A 226 -1.99 -55.15 -34.77
CA VAL A 226 -1.88 -55.41 -33.33
C VAL A 226 -0.72 -56.36 -33.04
N GLU A 227 -0.51 -57.38 -33.88
CA GLU A 227 0.64 -58.29 -33.80
C GLU A 227 1.98 -57.56 -33.96
N PHE A 228 2.06 -56.61 -34.91
CA PHE A 228 3.26 -55.80 -35.10
C PHE A 228 3.54 -54.88 -33.90
N GLU A 229 2.51 -54.29 -33.31
CA GLU A 229 2.65 -53.42 -32.13
C GLU A 229 3.05 -54.21 -30.88
N LYS A 230 2.44 -55.37 -30.65
CA LYS A 230 2.85 -56.31 -29.59
C LYS A 230 4.30 -56.77 -29.76
N PHE A 231 4.73 -57.05 -31.01
CA PHE A 231 6.11 -57.42 -31.30
C PHE A 231 7.11 -56.30 -30.98
N LEU A 232 6.78 -55.04 -31.30
CA LEU A 232 7.62 -53.89 -30.95
C LEU A 232 7.73 -53.67 -29.44
N GLN A 233 6.63 -53.85 -28.71
CA GLN A 233 6.62 -53.73 -27.25
C GLN A 233 7.46 -54.82 -26.59
N GLN A 234 7.43 -56.05 -27.11
CA GLN A 234 8.20 -57.19 -26.58
C GLN A 234 9.69 -57.15 -26.97
N ALA A 235 10.03 -56.63 -28.14
CA ALA A 235 11.40 -56.67 -28.67
C ALA A 235 12.23 -55.41 -28.38
N GLY A 236 11.76 -54.51 -27.51
CA GLY A 236 12.53 -53.30 -27.13
C GLY A 236 12.49 -52.19 -28.18
N GLY A 237 11.38 -52.03 -28.90
CA GLY A 237 11.16 -50.91 -29.82
C GLY A 237 11.57 -51.18 -31.28
N ARG A 238 11.74 -50.12 -32.07
CA ARG A 238 12.03 -50.21 -33.51
C ARG A 238 13.45 -50.69 -33.82
N GLN A 239 14.35 -50.64 -32.83
CA GLN A 239 15.76 -50.99 -32.97
C GLN A 239 16.10 -52.35 -32.34
N GLY A 240 15.12 -53.08 -31.80
CA GLY A 240 15.38 -54.42 -31.25
C GLY A 240 16.23 -54.43 -29.98
N GLY A 241 16.27 -53.32 -29.24
CA GLY A 241 17.15 -53.13 -28.08
C GLY A 241 18.61 -52.79 -28.42
N TRP A 242 18.94 -52.57 -29.70
CA TRP A 242 20.25 -52.06 -30.12
C TRP A 242 20.30 -50.54 -30.05
N ASP A 243 21.48 -49.99 -29.76
CA ASP A 243 21.71 -48.55 -29.83
C ASP A 243 21.62 -48.07 -31.29
N ASP A 244 21.24 -46.81 -31.49
CA ASP A 244 20.97 -46.25 -32.82
C ASP A 244 22.20 -46.31 -33.73
N TYR A 245 23.41 -46.15 -33.18
CA TYR A 245 24.67 -46.24 -33.91
C TYR A 245 24.95 -47.66 -34.40
N ASP A 246 24.86 -48.64 -33.50
CA ASP A 246 25.10 -50.06 -33.79
C ASP A 246 24.09 -50.61 -34.80
N HIS A 247 22.82 -50.25 -34.64
CA HIS A 247 21.74 -50.65 -35.55
C HIS A 247 21.94 -50.07 -36.96
N GLN A 248 22.29 -48.79 -37.08
CA GLN A 248 22.57 -48.15 -38.37
C GLN A 248 23.79 -48.77 -39.07
N TYR A 249 24.83 -49.10 -38.32
CA TYR A 249 26.02 -49.73 -38.86
C TYR A 249 25.72 -51.15 -39.37
N PHE A 250 25.00 -51.94 -38.57
CA PHE A 250 24.50 -53.26 -38.97
C PHE A 250 23.71 -53.21 -40.29
N LEU A 251 22.78 -52.26 -40.43
CA LEU A 251 22.01 -52.09 -41.67
C LEU A 251 22.90 -51.73 -42.87
N LYS A 252 23.92 -50.88 -42.67
CA LYS A 252 24.85 -50.48 -43.72
C LYS A 252 25.66 -51.67 -44.23
N VAL A 253 26.21 -52.49 -43.34
CA VAL A 253 26.99 -53.68 -43.70
C VAL A 253 26.09 -54.76 -44.31
N ARG A 254 24.91 -55.01 -43.74
CA ARG A 254 23.93 -55.95 -44.28
C ARG A 254 23.51 -55.61 -45.71
N ASN A 255 23.26 -54.32 -45.98
CA ASN A 255 22.89 -53.83 -47.32
C ASN A 255 24.04 -53.99 -48.33
N LYS A 256 25.30 -53.79 -47.91
CA LYS A 256 26.48 -54.06 -48.77
C LYS A 256 26.56 -55.54 -49.17
N HIS A 257 26.32 -56.45 -48.23
CA HIS A 257 26.44 -57.90 -48.45
C HIS A 257 25.16 -58.56 -48.97
N LYS A 258 24.08 -57.81 -49.18
CA LYS A 258 22.76 -58.31 -49.62
C LYS A 258 22.26 -59.50 -48.76
N GLY A 259 22.56 -59.49 -47.47
CA GLY A 259 22.18 -60.57 -46.54
C GLY A 259 23.00 -61.86 -46.61
N LYS A 260 24.15 -61.88 -47.30
CA LYS A 260 25.07 -63.03 -47.31
C LYS A 260 25.83 -63.14 -45.97
N PRO A 261 26.07 -64.36 -45.43
CA PRO A 261 26.70 -64.56 -44.11
C PRO A 261 28.06 -63.87 -43.91
N SER A 262 28.72 -63.43 -44.98
CA SER A 262 29.94 -62.62 -44.96
C SER A 262 29.79 -61.30 -44.21
N TYR A 263 28.56 -60.78 -44.00
CA TYR A 263 28.34 -59.55 -43.26
C TYR A 263 28.68 -59.67 -41.76
N VAL A 264 28.56 -60.87 -41.18
CA VAL A 264 28.77 -61.08 -39.74
C VAL A 264 30.22 -60.76 -39.35
N LYS A 265 31.18 -61.12 -40.20
CA LYS A 265 32.61 -60.84 -39.98
C LYS A 265 32.90 -59.33 -40.03
N GLU A 266 32.34 -58.60 -41.00
CA GLU A 266 32.53 -57.14 -41.13
C GLU A 266 31.78 -56.35 -40.03
N VAL A 267 30.69 -56.89 -39.47
CA VAL A 267 30.00 -56.28 -38.32
C VAL A 267 30.82 -56.44 -37.04
N LEU A 268 31.44 -57.59 -36.82
CA LEU A 268 32.25 -57.86 -35.62
C LEU A 268 33.56 -57.05 -35.58
N GLU A 269 34.13 -56.72 -36.74
CA GLU A 269 35.32 -55.86 -36.83
C GLU A 269 35.08 -54.42 -36.34
N TYR A 270 33.84 -53.94 -36.41
CA TYR A 270 33.47 -52.55 -36.12
C TYR A 270 32.59 -52.39 -34.87
N LEU A 271 32.10 -53.50 -34.28
CA LEU A 271 31.38 -53.51 -33.00
C LEU A 271 32.19 -54.29 -31.95
N PRO A 272 33.25 -53.72 -31.36
CA PRO A 272 34.02 -54.38 -30.30
C PRO A 272 33.13 -54.50 -29.06
N GLY A 273 32.68 -55.71 -28.75
CA GLY A 273 31.82 -56.00 -27.60
C GLY A 273 30.55 -56.79 -27.92
N ARG A 274 30.24 -57.03 -29.20
CA ARG A 274 29.11 -57.87 -29.63
C ARG A 274 29.62 -59.25 -30.07
N THR A 275 28.89 -60.30 -29.69
CA THR A 275 29.22 -61.67 -30.13
C THR A 275 28.60 -61.97 -31.50
N GLU A 276 29.16 -62.94 -32.22
CA GLU A 276 28.58 -63.44 -33.46
C GLU A 276 27.12 -63.88 -33.27
N GLU A 277 26.82 -64.46 -32.12
CA GLU A 277 25.49 -64.91 -31.72
C GLU A 277 24.51 -63.74 -31.58
N GLU A 278 24.91 -62.63 -30.97
CA GLU A 278 24.09 -61.42 -30.85
C GLU A 278 23.77 -60.80 -32.21
N VAL A 279 24.74 -60.75 -33.12
CA VAL A 279 24.55 -60.26 -34.50
C VAL A 279 23.58 -61.15 -35.28
N GLN A 280 23.68 -62.48 -35.13
CA GLN A 280 22.77 -63.42 -35.78
C GLN A 280 21.35 -63.38 -35.18
N LEU A 281 21.22 -63.19 -33.86
CA LEU A 281 19.92 -62.99 -33.21
C LEU A 281 19.25 -61.71 -33.70
N HIS A 282 20.03 -60.64 -33.87
CA HIS A 282 19.53 -59.38 -34.41
C HIS A 282 19.12 -59.48 -35.88
N GLU A 283 19.84 -60.24 -36.71
CA GLU A 283 19.39 -60.53 -38.08
C GLU A 283 18.07 -61.30 -38.10
N LYS A 284 17.92 -62.32 -37.25
CA LYS A 284 16.65 -63.07 -37.13
C LYS A 284 15.51 -62.16 -36.69
N TRP A 285 15.76 -61.26 -35.74
CA TRP A 285 14.80 -60.24 -35.32
C TRP A 285 14.46 -59.28 -36.47
N TYR A 286 15.45 -58.78 -37.21
CA TYR A 286 15.25 -57.81 -38.29
C TYR A 286 14.47 -58.41 -39.47
N GLN A 287 14.74 -59.68 -39.82
CA GLN A 287 13.94 -60.43 -40.80
C GLN A 287 12.48 -60.57 -40.35
N LYS A 288 12.26 -60.90 -39.07
CA LYS A 288 10.92 -60.97 -38.49
C LYS A 288 10.23 -59.61 -38.49
N PHE A 289 10.95 -58.54 -38.15
CA PHE A 289 10.46 -57.16 -38.20
C PHE A 289 10.00 -56.77 -39.62
N LEU A 290 10.82 -57.02 -40.64
CA LEU A 290 10.46 -56.74 -42.05
C LEU A 290 9.21 -57.52 -42.48
N SER A 291 9.12 -58.81 -42.12
CA SER A 291 7.97 -59.65 -42.47
C SER A 291 6.66 -59.13 -41.85
N LEU A 292 6.71 -58.63 -40.62
CA LEU A 292 5.56 -58.07 -39.91
C LEU A 292 5.20 -56.68 -40.44
N GLU A 293 6.19 -55.86 -40.78
CA GLU A 293 5.94 -54.55 -41.40
C GLU A 293 5.27 -54.69 -42.77
N GLU A 294 5.70 -55.66 -43.59
CA GLU A 294 5.07 -55.96 -44.87
C GLU A 294 3.64 -56.47 -44.69
N ARG A 295 3.40 -57.34 -43.69
CA ARG A 295 2.06 -57.85 -43.36
C ARG A 295 1.13 -56.72 -42.89
N LYS A 296 1.63 -55.81 -42.06
CA LYS A 296 0.92 -54.59 -41.65
C LYS A 296 0.54 -53.73 -42.86
N LYS A 297 1.47 -53.46 -43.78
CA LYS A 297 1.22 -52.68 -45.00
C LYS A 297 0.14 -53.34 -45.87
N LYS A 298 0.25 -54.66 -46.11
CA LYS A 298 -0.73 -55.44 -46.87
C LYS A 298 -2.11 -55.43 -46.21
N SER A 299 -2.19 -55.55 -44.89
CA SER A 299 -3.45 -55.57 -44.15
C SER A 299 -4.15 -54.19 -44.17
N ILE A 300 -3.40 -53.11 -43.98
CA ILE A 300 -3.92 -51.73 -44.11
C ILE A 300 -4.44 -51.47 -45.53
N GLN A 301 -3.72 -51.94 -46.56
CA GLN A 301 -4.14 -51.78 -47.95
C GLN A 301 -5.43 -52.56 -48.24
N LYS A 302 -5.54 -53.82 -47.77
CA LYS A 302 -6.76 -54.63 -47.86
C LYS A 302 -7.95 -53.99 -47.14
N TRP A 303 -7.73 -53.43 -45.94
CA TRP A 303 -8.75 -52.71 -45.19
C TRP A 303 -9.24 -51.47 -45.95
N LYS A 304 -8.33 -50.70 -46.53
CA LYS A 304 -8.65 -49.50 -47.32
C LYS A 304 -9.44 -49.83 -48.58
N THR A 305 -9.09 -50.90 -49.29
CA THR A 305 -9.84 -51.37 -50.47
C THR A 305 -11.21 -51.91 -50.07
N LYS A 306 -11.32 -52.67 -48.97
CA LYS A 306 -12.59 -53.19 -48.45
C LYS A 306 -13.54 -52.05 -48.06
N LYS A 307 -13.05 -51.02 -47.37
CA LYS A 307 -13.86 -49.83 -47.03
C LYS A 307 -14.34 -49.06 -48.26
N GLN A 308 -13.53 -48.99 -49.32
CA GLN A 308 -13.96 -48.39 -50.59
C GLN A 308 -14.99 -49.26 -51.32
N GLN A 309 -14.85 -50.59 -51.28
CA GLN A 309 -15.81 -51.54 -51.84
C GLN A 309 -17.17 -51.41 -51.14
N GLU A 310 -17.19 -51.43 -49.80
CA GLU A 310 -18.40 -51.24 -48.99
C GLU A 310 -19.10 -49.92 -49.33
N LYS A 311 -18.35 -48.83 -49.53
CA LYS A 311 -18.91 -47.53 -49.93
C LYS A 311 -19.53 -47.55 -51.33
N LYS A 312 -18.95 -48.30 -52.28
CA LYS A 312 -19.50 -48.48 -53.63
C LYS A 312 -20.74 -49.38 -53.61
N GLU A 313 -20.73 -50.45 -52.82
CA GLU A 313 -21.87 -51.35 -52.65
C GLU A 313 -23.06 -50.66 -51.98
N LEU A 314 -22.82 -49.76 -51.01
CA LEU A 314 -23.86 -48.93 -50.39
C LEU A 314 -24.48 -47.93 -51.38
N LEU A 315 -23.71 -47.46 -52.35
CA LEU A 315 -24.16 -46.61 -53.45
C LEU A 315 -25.01 -47.40 -54.46
N ILE A 316 -24.55 -48.60 -54.84
CA ILE A 316 -25.28 -49.50 -55.73
C ILE A 316 -26.58 -50.02 -55.07
N LEU A 317 -26.58 -50.26 -53.75
CA LEU A 317 -27.78 -50.65 -53.01
C LEU A 317 -28.80 -49.50 -52.95
N LYS A 318 -28.33 -48.26 -52.92
CA LYS A 318 -29.16 -47.06 -53.00
C LYS A 318 -29.75 -46.87 -54.40
N GLU A 319 -28.96 -47.10 -55.44
CA GLU A 319 -29.42 -47.12 -56.85
C GLU A 319 -30.42 -48.25 -57.13
N LYS A 320 -30.15 -49.48 -56.66
CA LYS A 320 -31.07 -50.62 -56.80
C LYS A 320 -32.37 -50.43 -56.00
N SER A 321 -32.32 -49.67 -54.90
CA SER A 321 -33.55 -49.30 -54.15
C SER A 321 -34.40 -48.25 -54.87
N GLU A 322 -33.82 -47.50 -55.81
CA GLU A 322 -34.50 -46.56 -56.71
C GLU A 322 -35.04 -47.26 -57.96
N GLU A 323 -34.36 -48.30 -58.46
CA GLU A 323 -34.73 -49.01 -59.70
C GLU A 323 -35.88 -50.03 -59.53
N VAL A 324 -36.07 -50.59 -58.32
CA VAL A 324 -37.17 -51.53 -58.01
C VAL A 324 -38.53 -50.83 -57.78
N LEU A 325 -38.56 -49.48 -57.82
CA LEU A 325 -39.79 -48.69 -57.67
C LEU A 325 -40.48 -48.30 -58.99
N MET A 326 -40.04 -48.83 -60.13
CA MET A 326 -40.51 -48.45 -61.47
C MET A 326 -41.25 -49.58 -62.21
N THR A 327 -42.04 -50.44 -61.54
CA THR A 327 -42.80 -51.51 -62.24
C THR A 327 -44.19 -51.86 -61.68
N ASN A 328 -44.91 -50.99 -60.96
CA ASN A 328 -46.33 -51.26 -60.65
C ASN A 328 -47.18 -49.98 -60.53
N ASP A 329 -47.37 -49.29 -61.65
CA ASP A 329 -48.34 -48.21 -61.77
C ASP A 329 -49.75 -48.77 -61.91
N LEU A 330 -50.58 -48.52 -60.87
CA LEU A 330 -52.06 -48.34 -60.89
C LEU A 330 -52.70 -48.47 -59.49
N LYS A 331 -51.92 -48.68 -58.41
CA LYS A 331 -52.41 -48.61 -57.00
C LYS A 331 -51.68 -47.59 -56.11
N GLN A 332 -50.94 -46.66 -56.72
CA GLN A 332 -49.96 -45.81 -56.02
C GLN A 332 -50.53 -44.48 -55.49
N GLU A 333 -51.74 -44.09 -55.87
CA GLU A 333 -52.28 -42.76 -55.54
C GLU A 333 -52.78 -42.66 -54.09
N ASP A 334 -53.44 -43.69 -53.56
CA ASP A 334 -53.96 -43.68 -52.17
C ASP A 334 -52.86 -43.94 -51.13
N SER A 335 -51.88 -44.79 -51.44
CA SER A 335 -50.69 -45.01 -50.61
C SER A 335 -49.78 -43.77 -50.57
N SER A 336 -49.70 -43.00 -51.68
CA SER A 336 -48.98 -41.72 -51.70
C SER A 336 -49.67 -40.66 -50.84
N LYS A 337 -51.00 -40.56 -50.89
CA LYS A 337 -51.78 -39.63 -50.05
C LYS A 337 -51.61 -39.94 -48.56
N GLN A 338 -51.69 -41.22 -48.14
CA GLN A 338 -51.42 -41.61 -46.75
C GLN A 338 -50.00 -41.29 -46.30
N LYS A 339 -48.98 -41.56 -47.13
CA LYS A 339 -47.57 -41.24 -46.81
C LYS A 339 -47.32 -39.74 -46.73
N GLU A 340 -47.96 -38.94 -47.58
CA GLU A 340 -47.86 -37.48 -47.55
C GLU A 340 -48.54 -36.90 -46.30
N GLU A 341 -49.69 -37.44 -45.91
CA GLU A 341 -50.40 -37.05 -44.70
C GLU A 341 -49.62 -37.42 -43.43
N GLN A 342 -48.95 -38.57 -43.42
CA GLN A 342 -48.04 -38.97 -42.33
C GLN A 342 -46.81 -38.06 -42.24
N ARG A 343 -46.25 -37.62 -43.38
CA ARG A 343 -45.17 -36.63 -43.43
C ARG A 343 -45.62 -35.27 -42.92
N LYS A 344 -46.85 -34.83 -43.24
CA LYS A 344 -47.43 -33.59 -42.70
C LYS A 344 -47.62 -33.67 -41.19
N LYS A 345 -48.15 -34.79 -40.67
CA LYS A 345 -48.29 -35.02 -39.22
C LYS A 345 -46.93 -35.05 -38.50
N GLN A 346 -45.90 -35.69 -39.08
CA GLN A 346 -44.55 -35.69 -38.54
C GLN A 346 -43.90 -34.29 -38.55
N LYS A 347 -44.08 -33.51 -39.62
CA LYS A 347 -43.59 -32.12 -39.67
C LYS A 347 -44.24 -31.25 -38.60
N LEU A 348 -45.57 -31.34 -38.45
CA LEU A 348 -46.30 -30.61 -37.40
C LEU A 348 -45.86 -31.03 -36.00
N ALA A 349 -45.62 -32.32 -35.76
CA ALA A 349 -45.11 -32.81 -34.48
C ALA A 349 -43.70 -32.27 -34.18
N ILE A 350 -42.82 -32.22 -35.18
CA ILE A 350 -41.47 -31.65 -35.05
C ILE A 350 -41.54 -30.13 -34.80
N GLU A 351 -42.40 -29.41 -35.51
CA GLU A 351 -42.60 -27.97 -35.29
C GLU A 351 -43.18 -27.66 -33.91
N ALA A 352 -44.16 -28.45 -33.46
CA ALA A 352 -44.72 -28.35 -32.12
C ALA A 352 -43.66 -28.62 -31.05
N TRP A 353 -42.83 -29.67 -31.23
CA TRP A 353 -41.72 -29.97 -30.33
C TRP A 353 -40.67 -28.85 -30.30
N LYS A 354 -40.31 -28.27 -31.46
CA LYS A 354 -39.41 -27.11 -31.54
C LYS A 354 -39.98 -25.88 -30.82
N LYS A 355 -41.27 -25.59 -31.01
CA LYS A 355 -41.97 -24.51 -30.30
C LYS A 355 -42.00 -24.74 -28.79
N GLN A 356 -42.28 -25.98 -28.37
CA GLN A 356 -42.25 -26.36 -26.96
C GLN A 356 -40.84 -26.20 -26.36
N LYS A 357 -39.79 -26.61 -27.08
CA LYS A 357 -38.41 -26.40 -26.62
C LYS A 357 -37.99 -24.95 -26.57
N MET A 358 -38.41 -24.12 -27.53
CA MET A 358 -38.18 -22.67 -27.45
C MET A 358 -38.92 -22.03 -26.26
N MET A 359 -40.17 -22.43 -26.00
CA MET A 359 -40.90 -21.96 -24.82
C MET A 359 -40.24 -22.39 -23.52
N GLU A 360 -39.79 -23.64 -23.41
CA GLU A 360 -39.08 -24.13 -22.21
C GLU A 360 -37.77 -23.38 -21.96
N LEU A 361 -36.99 -23.11 -23.02
CA LEU A 361 -35.77 -22.30 -22.93
C LEU A 361 -36.08 -20.86 -22.51
N SER A 362 -37.10 -20.24 -23.12
CA SER A 362 -37.54 -18.89 -22.78
C SER A 362 -38.04 -18.80 -21.33
N MET A 363 -38.80 -19.79 -20.85
CA MET A 363 -39.24 -19.87 -19.46
C MET A 363 -38.06 -20.04 -18.48
N LYS A 364 -37.05 -20.85 -18.84
CA LYS A 364 -35.83 -20.99 -18.03
C LYS A 364 -35.04 -19.67 -17.94
N GLN A 365 -34.87 -18.98 -19.07
CA GLN A 365 -34.21 -17.67 -19.10
C GLN A 365 -35.00 -16.62 -18.29
N ALA A 366 -36.32 -16.58 -18.45
CA ALA A 366 -37.19 -15.68 -17.68
C ALA A 366 -37.15 -15.99 -16.17
N SER A 367 -37.06 -17.27 -15.78
CA SER A 367 -36.90 -17.67 -14.39
C SER A 367 -35.54 -17.26 -13.81
N GLN A 368 -34.47 -17.40 -14.58
CA GLN A 368 -33.12 -16.97 -14.18
C GLN A 368 -33.06 -15.46 -13.97
N LEU A 369 -33.62 -14.67 -14.89
CA LEU A 369 -33.68 -13.21 -14.77
C LEU A 369 -34.46 -12.77 -13.52
N LYS A 370 -35.60 -13.42 -13.22
CA LYS A 370 -36.37 -13.14 -12.00
C LYS A 370 -35.61 -13.48 -10.72
N GLU A 371 -34.87 -14.59 -10.71
CA GLU A 371 -34.06 -14.99 -9.56
C GLU A 371 -32.91 -13.99 -9.33
N GLU A 372 -32.28 -13.51 -10.41
CA GLU A 372 -31.21 -12.52 -10.36
C GLU A 372 -31.72 -11.15 -9.89
N GLU A 373 -32.85 -10.68 -10.43
CA GLU A 373 -33.54 -9.46 -9.97
C GLU A 373 -33.91 -9.55 -8.47
N GLU A 374 -34.39 -10.71 -7.99
CA GLU A 374 -34.70 -10.89 -6.58
C GLU A 374 -33.45 -10.86 -5.70
N LYS A 375 -32.33 -11.43 -6.17
CA LYS A 375 -31.02 -11.38 -5.48
C LYS A 375 -30.50 -9.96 -5.39
N GLU A 376 -30.51 -9.20 -6.48
CA GLU A 376 -30.11 -7.79 -6.48
C GLU A 376 -30.99 -6.97 -5.52
N ARG A 377 -32.31 -7.17 -5.55
CA ARG A 377 -33.23 -6.50 -4.63
C ARG A 377 -32.94 -6.85 -3.16
N LYS A 378 -32.56 -8.09 -2.86
CA LYS A 378 -32.13 -8.50 -1.51
C LYS A 378 -30.83 -7.81 -1.10
N GLN A 379 -29.84 -7.76 -1.98
CA GLN A 379 -28.57 -7.06 -1.73
C GLN A 379 -28.77 -5.57 -1.50
N GLN A 380 -29.61 -4.90 -2.30
CA GLN A 380 -29.95 -3.49 -2.11
C GLN A 380 -30.61 -3.23 -0.75
N ARG A 381 -31.54 -4.09 -0.33
CA ARG A 381 -32.17 -3.99 1.01
C ARG A 381 -31.16 -4.18 2.13
N GLU A 382 -30.22 -5.11 1.98
CA GLU A 382 -29.17 -5.35 2.97
C GLU A 382 -28.21 -4.15 3.05
N HIS A 383 -27.80 -3.59 1.91
CA HIS A 383 -27.02 -2.35 1.87
C HIS A 383 -27.74 -1.17 2.53
N GLN A 384 -29.04 -1.00 2.30
CA GLN A 384 -29.84 0.02 2.97
C GLN A 384 -29.88 -0.19 4.49
N ARG A 385 -30.00 -1.43 4.96
CA ARG A 385 -29.96 -1.78 6.40
C ARG A 385 -28.60 -1.46 7.01
N GLN A 386 -27.52 -1.85 6.36
CA GLN A 386 -26.16 -1.57 6.82
C GLN A 386 -25.89 -0.07 6.87
N PHE A 387 -26.31 0.68 5.85
CA PHE A 387 -26.20 2.13 5.81
C PHE A 387 -27.00 2.79 6.94
N TYR A 388 -28.24 2.36 7.15
CA TYR A 388 -29.07 2.86 8.25
C TYR A 388 -28.45 2.58 9.62
N LEU A 389 -27.91 1.37 9.83
CA LEU A 389 -27.26 1.00 11.07
C LEU A 389 -25.99 1.83 11.32
N LYS A 390 -25.19 2.07 10.27
CA LYS A 390 -24.00 2.93 10.34
C LYS A 390 -24.38 4.36 10.73
N LEU A 391 -25.42 4.92 10.13
CA LEU A 391 -25.93 6.26 10.46
C LEU A 391 -26.40 6.34 11.91
N LEU A 392 -27.08 5.29 12.41
CA LEU A 392 -27.52 5.23 13.80
C LEU A 392 -26.34 5.17 14.78
N LEU A 393 -25.33 4.36 14.48
CA LEU A 393 -24.10 4.27 15.27
C LEU A 393 -23.37 5.62 15.30
N GLU A 394 -23.23 6.27 14.15
CA GLU A 394 -22.58 7.59 14.05
C GLU A 394 -23.28 8.64 14.91
N LYS A 395 -24.62 8.72 14.84
CA LYS A 395 -25.41 9.58 15.74
C LYS A 395 -25.17 9.29 17.21
N TYR A 396 -25.16 8.01 17.60
CA TYR A 396 -24.90 7.62 18.99
C TYR A 396 -23.47 8.01 19.43
N THR A 397 -22.47 7.79 18.58
CA THR A 397 -21.09 8.18 18.89
C THR A 397 -20.93 9.70 18.99
N GLN A 398 -21.63 10.46 18.16
CA GLN A 398 -21.62 11.91 18.20
C GLN A 398 -22.28 12.43 19.49
N GLN A 399 -23.46 11.91 19.85
CA GLN A 399 -24.12 12.23 21.11
C GLN A 399 -23.24 11.93 22.33
N LYS A 400 -22.53 10.80 22.32
CA LYS A 400 -21.60 10.44 23.41
C LYS A 400 -20.44 11.43 23.50
N LYS A 401 -19.86 11.84 22.36
CA LYS A 401 -18.81 12.87 22.33
C LYS A 401 -19.30 14.21 22.86
N GLU A 402 -20.48 14.65 22.44
CA GLU A 402 -21.09 15.90 22.92
C GLU A 402 -21.31 15.86 24.44
N GLN A 403 -21.77 14.73 24.99
CA GLN A 403 -21.91 14.55 26.44
C GLN A 403 -20.56 14.59 27.17
N GLU A 404 -19.52 13.94 26.62
CA GLU A 404 -18.17 13.97 27.19
C GLU A 404 -17.57 15.38 27.17
N GLU A 405 -17.80 16.16 26.10
CA GLU A 405 -17.36 17.55 25.99
C GLU A 405 -18.09 18.46 26.97
N LEU A 406 -19.41 18.30 27.14
CA LEU A 406 -20.17 19.04 28.15
C LEU A 406 -19.67 18.75 29.57
N LEU A 407 -19.41 17.49 29.90
CA LEU A 407 -18.83 17.11 31.20
C LEU A 407 -17.43 17.70 31.40
N LYS A 408 -16.63 17.78 30.33
CA LYS A 408 -15.29 18.39 30.39
C LYS A 408 -15.38 19.90 30.62
N LEU A 409 -16.28 20.59 29.92
CA LEU A 409 -16.55 22.01 30.12
C LEU A 409 -17.06 22.31 31.52
N GLU A 410 -17.98 21.49 32.05
CA GLU A 410 -18.47 21.64 33.43
C GLU A 410 -17.33 21.51 34.46
N LYS A 411 -16.43 20.53 34.27
CA LYS A 411 -15.25 20.37 35.13
C LYS A 411 -14.30 21.56 35.04
N GLU A 412 -14.04 22.07 33.84
CA GLU A 412 -13.19 23.25 33.65
C GLU A 412 -13.78 24.50 34.31
N MET A 413 -15.09 24.69 34.19
CA MET A 413 -15.79 25.79 34.87
C MET A 413 -15.70 25.66 36.38
N LYS A 414 -15.92 24.45 36.94
CA LYS A 414 -15.74 24.20 38.39
C LYS A 414 -14.30 24.44 38.86
N GLU A 415 -13.31 24.05 38.08
CA GLU A 415 -11.90 24.28 38.41
C GLU A 415 -11.54 25.77 38.36
N LYS A 416 -12.11 26.52 37.40
CA LYS A 416 -11.95 27.98 37.33
C LYS A 416 -12.58 28.67 38.53
N THR A 417 -13.80 28.32 38.90
CA THR A 417 -14.47 28.89 40.08
C THR A 417 -13.70 28.56 41.36
N GLU A 418 -13.25 27.32 41.53
CA GLU A 418 -12.44 26.94 42.69
C GLU A 418 -11.10 27.70 42.74
N ARG A 419 -10.44 27.87 41.58
CA ARG A 419 -9.19 28.64 41.49
C ARG A 419 -9.42 30.12 41.82
N GLU A 420 -10.53 30.70 41.39
CA GLU A 420 -10.92 32.07 41.75
C GLU A 420 -11.25 32.21 43.23
N GLU A 421 -11.97 31.25 43.82
CA GLU A 421 -12.24 31.21 45.26
C GLU A 421 -10.94 31.12 46.08
N ARG A 422 -10.02 30.23 45.71
CA ARG A 422 -8.70 30.14 46.35
C ARG A 422 -7.93 31.46 46.25
N ARG A 423 -7.99 32.15 45.11
CA ARG A 423 -7.38 33.48 44.94
C ARG A 423 -8.03 34.52 45.85
N LYS A 424 -9.37 34.56 45.93
CA LYS A 424 -10.10 35.45 46.84
C LYS A 424 -9.76 35.19 48.31
N MET A 425 -9.64 33.93 48.69
CA MET A 425 -9.23 33.55 50.05
C MET A 425 -7.80 34.03 50.35
N ALA A 426 -6.86 33.81 49.44
CA ALA A 426 -5.49 34.32 49.59
C ALA A 426 -5.43 35.85 49.67
N THR A 427 -6.19 36.58 48.85
CA THR A 427 -6.24 38.05 48.92
C THR A 427 -6.83 38.53 50.25
N ASN A 428 -7.87 37.87 50.75
CA ASN A 428 -8.47 38.18 52.04
C ASN A 428 -7.49 37.92 53.20
N GLU A 429 -6.70 36.85 53.12
CA GLU A 429 -5.64 36.60 54.10
C GLU A 429 -4.57 37.69 54.07
N ILE A 430 -4.09 38.08 52.88
CA ILE A 430 -3.13 39.18 52.72
C ILE A 430 -3.66 40.48 53.35
N ILE A 431 -4.93 40.83 53.10
CA ILE A 431 -5.56 42.01 53.72
C ILE A 431 -5.52 41.91 55.24
N LYS A 432 -5.90 40.76 55.83
CA LYS A 432 -5.82 40.54 57.29
C LYS A 432 -4.40 40.63 57.85
N PHE A 433 -3.38 40.26 57.08
CA PHE A 433 -1.97 40.45 57.48
C PHE A 433 -1.60 41.93 57.44
N GLN A 434 -1.95 42.65 56.37
CA GLN A 434 -1.69 44.07 56.23
C GLN A 434 -2.37 44.90 57.32
N GLU A 435 -3.63 44.62 57.65
CA GLU A 435 -4.36 45.28 58.74
C GLU A 435 -3.67 45.07 60.09
N ARG A 436 -3.24 43.83 60.38
CA ARG A 436 -2.50 43.53 61.62
C ARG A 436 -1.17 44.27 61.69
N ASP A 437 -0.44 44.34 60.58
CA ASP A 437 0.85 45.03 60.53
C ASP A 437 0.69 46.55 60.61
N LEU A 438 -0.35 47.11 59.98
CA LEU A 438 -0.74 48.50 60.11
C LEU A 438 -1.08 48.83 61.56
N HIS A 439 -1.88 48.00 62.23
CA HIS A 439 -2.22 48.19 63.64
C HIS A 439 -0.96 48.16 64.55
N LYS A 440 -0.04 47.22 64.31
CA LYS A 440 1.26 47.20 65.03
C LYS A 440 2.09 48.46 64.77
N LEU A 441 2.06 48.97 63.54
CA LEU A 441 2.75 50.20 63.18
C LEU A 441 2.15 51.41 63.91
N GLU A 442 0.82 51.53 63.94
CA GLU A 442 0.12 52.58 64.67
C GLU A 442 0.47 52.56 66.16
N LEU A 443 0.46 51.38 66.79
CA LEU A 443 0.87 51.23 68.19
C LEU A 443 2.31 51.68 68.41
N LYS A 444 3.25 51.32 67.52
CA LYS A 444 4.64 51.80 67.58
C LYS A 444 4.76 53.31 67.41
N ILE A 445 3.94 53.93 66.56
CA ILE A 445 3.91 55.39 66.38
C ILE A 445 3.41 56.05 67.66
N LEU A 446 2.33 55.56 68.26
CA LEU A 446 1.79 56.07 69.52
C LEU A 446 2.81 55.93 70.66
N GLU A 447 3.49 54.78 70.76
CA GLU A 447 4.55 54.57 71.75
C GLU A 447 5.71 55.55 71.55
N ARG A 448 6.16 55.76 70.31
CA ARG A 448 7.20 56.77 70.01
C ARG A 448 6.74 58.18 70.36
N GLN A 449 5.49 58.53 70.10
CA GLN A 449 4.93 59.83 70.48
C GLN A 449 4.84 59.99 72.00
N ALA A 450 4.45 58.95 72.74
CA ALA A 450 4.42 58.94 74.20
C ALA A 450 5.84 59.13 74.78
N LYS A 451 6.83 58.39 74.27
CA LYS A 451 8.24 58.57 74.64
C LYS A 451 8.74 59.99 74.35
N LYS A 452 8.39 60.56 73.18
CA LYS A 452 8.71 61.97 72.87
C LYS A 452 8.07 62.94 73.86
N LYS A 453 6.78 62.77 74.20
CA LYS A 453 6.09 63.60 75.20
C LYS A 453 6.74 63.47 76.58
N GLU A 454 7.09 62.26 77.00
CA GLU A 454 7.79 62.01 78.27
C GLU A 454 9.17 62.68 78.28
N MET A 455 9.92 62.61 77.18
CA MET A 455 11.21 63.31 77.04
C MET A 455 11.04 64.82 77.12
N ILE A 456 10.04 65.40 76.43
CA ILE A 456 9.72 66.83 76.52
C ILE A 456 9.32 67.21 77.96
N GLU A 457 8.57 66.36 78.66
CA GLU A 457 8.19 66.62 80.05
C GLU A 457 9.39 66.53 80.99
N LYS A 458 10.25 65.52 80.83
CA LYS A 458 11.53 65.39 81.54
C LYS A 458 12.41 66.61 81.31
N GLU A 459 12.53 67.08 80.07
CA GLU A 459 13.27 68.29 79.73
C GLU A 459 12.65 69.54 80.37
N ARG A 460 11.33 69.68 80.38
CA ARG A 460 10.63 70.75 81.11
C ARG A 460 10.90 70.70 82.61
N ARG A 461 10.90 69.51 83.22
CA ARG A 461 11.23 69.31 84.65
C ARG A 461 12.69 69.70 84.92
N LEU A 462 13.61 69.26 84.06
CA LEU A 462 15.03 69.62 84.13
C LEU A 462 15.25 71.13 83.93
N ALA A 463 14.55 71.77 83.01
CA ALA A 463 14.62 73.22 82.79
C ALA A 463 14.11 74.00 84.02
N LYS A 464 13.01 73.55 84.65
CA LYS A 464 12.54 74.13 85.92
C LYS A 464 13.56 73.97 87.04
N LEU A 465 14.24 72.82 87.14
CA LEU A 465 15.33 72.61 88.09
C LEU A 465 16.55 73.47 87.78
N ARG A 466 16.97 73.55 86.52
CA ARG A 466 18.04 74.45 86.05
C ARG A 466 17.73 75.88 86.44
N LYS A 467 16.52 76.40 86.19
CA LYS A 467 16.11 77.74 86.61
C LYS A 467 16.17 77.96 88.13
N LYS A 468 15.87 76.93 88.95
CA LYS A 468 16.00 77.01 90.42
C LYS A 468 17.46 76.99 90.91
N VAL A 469 18.32 76.28 90.19
CA VAL A 469 19.75 76.11 90.50
C VAL A 469 20.62 77.14 89.78
N GLU A 470 20.05 77.94 88.88
CA GLU A 470 20.72 79.03 88.18
C GLU A 470 21.11 80.11 89.20
N VAL A 471 22.25 79.88 89.86
CA VAL A 471 22.85 80.83 90.77
C VAL A 471 23.36 81.98 89.89
N ASN A 472 22.54 83.01 89.75
CA ASN A 472 22.95 84.30 89.23
C ASN A 472 23.88 84.97 90.25
N VAL A 473 25.13 84.53 90.28
CA VAL A 473 26.18 85.26 90.98
C VAL A 473 26.57 86.43 90.08
N SER A 474 26.18 87.64 90.49
CA SER A 474 26.76 88.87 89.96
C SER A 474 28.29 88.78 90.06
N ARG A 475 28.98 88.97 88.93
CA ARG A 475 30.44 88.97 88.88
C ARG A 475 30.94 90.22 89.59
N ASP A 476 31.16 90.13 90.90
CA ASP A 476 31.77 91.18 91.75
C ASP A 476 33.26 91.31 91.37
N PRO A 477 33.69 92.37 90.65
CA PRO A 477 35.08 92.56 90.24
C PRO A 477 36.02 92.75 91.44
N SER A 478 35.49 93.24 92.56
CA SER A 478 36.18 93.40 93.84
C SER A 478 36.30 92.10 94.65
N ARG A 479 35.71 90.98 94.19
CA ARG A 479 35.83 89.67 94.87
C ARG A 479 37.27 89.16 94.92
N LEU A 480 38.07 89.47 93.90
CA LEU A 480 39.49 89.11 93.83
C LEU A 480 40.31 89.70 94.98
N TYR A 481 39.93 90.87 95.49
CA TYR A 481 40.62 91.56 96.59
C TYR A 481 40.04 91.23 97.98
N LYS A 482 38.98 90.41 98.05
CA LYS A 482 38.35 89.99 99.32
C LYS A 482 38.82 88.59 99.67
N LEU A 483 39.41 88.43 100.86
CA LEU A 483 39.75 87.12 101.41
C LEU A 483 38.54 86.17 101.36
N THR A 484 38.75 84.91 100.98
CA THR A 484 37.69 83.89 101.02
C THR A 484 37.26 83.65 102.47
N LYS A 485 35.99 83.29 102.73
CA LYS A 485 35.53 83.00 104.11
C LYS A 485 36.42 81.96 104.80
N GLY A 486 36.89 80.95 104.05
CA GLY A 486 37.84 79.97 104.55
C GLY A 486 39.28 80.47 104.75
N TRP A 487 39.65 81.64 104.22
CA TRP A 487 40.93 82.31 104.48
C TRP A 487 40.83 83.30 105.65
N GLN A 488 39.71 84.04 105.75
CA GLN A 488 39.36 84.84 106.94
C GLN A 488 39.37 83.99 108.22
N GLU A 489 38.90 82.73 108.12
CA GLU A 489 38.89 81.80 109.25
C GLU A 489 40.27 81.22 109.59
N ARG A 490 41.26 81.34 108.68
CA ARG A 490 42.64 80.88 108.89
C ARG A 490 43.59 81.97 109.39
N THR A 491 43.33 83.24 109.09
CA THR A 491 44.15 84.39 109.53
C THR A 491 43.63 85.10 110.79
N LYS A 492 42.59 84.56 111.43
CA LYS A 492 42.20 84.98 112.79
C LYS A 492 43.27 84.49 113.77
N GLU A 493 44.06 85.41 114.32
CA GLU A 493 44.92 85.20 115.49
C GLU A 493 44.08 84.62 116.64
N ARG A 494 44.27 83.33 116.97
CA ARG A 494 43.75 82.72 118.19
C ARG A 494 44.82 82.84 119.28
N GLY A 495 44.49 83.55 120.35
CA GLY A 495 45.26 83.56 121.60
C GLY A 495 45.43 82.16 122.21
N PRO A 496 46.30 82.02 123.23
CA PRO A 496 46.87 80.74 123.62
C PRO A 496 45.83 79.90 124.34
N THR A 497 45.62 78.66 123.90
CA THR A 497 45.36 77.44 124.71
C THR A 497 45.02 76.28 123.78
N GLY A 498 45.69 75.13 123.99
CA GLY A 498 45.10 73.81 123.71
C GLY A 498 45.86 72.91 122.75
N THR A 499 47.05 72.48 123.14
CA THR A 499 47.68 71.23 122.67
C THR A 499 46.73 70.05 122.91
N GLY A 500 46.33 69.35 121.84
CA GLY A 500 45.56 68.11 121.89
C GLY A 500 45.80 67.27 120.62
N PRO A 501 46.08 65.96 120.70
CA PRO A 501 46.52 65.17 119.54
C PRO A 501 45.39 64.87 118.54
N LEU A 502 45.74 64.90 117.25
CA LEU A 502 44.88 64.55 116.12
C LEU A 502 44.59 63.03 116.11
N LEU A 503 43.52 62.61 116.79
CA LEU A 503 43.07 61.20 116.86
C LEU A 503 41.77 60.98 116.08
N HIS A 504 41.75 61.19 114.77
CA HIS A 504 40.85 60.44 113.88
C HIS A 504 41.19 60.67 112.40
N ILE A 505 41.82 59.68 111.76
CA ILE A 505 41.87 59.58 110.29
C ILE A 505 40.74 58.60 109.91
N PRO A 506 39.60 59.05 109.36
CA PRO A 506 38.56 58.13 108.92
C PRO A 506 39.04 57.37 107.66
N HIS A 507 39.08 56.04 107.76
CA HIS A 507 39.32 55.16 106.63
C HIS A 507 38.19 55.32 105.59
N ARG A 508 38.54 55.30 104.30
CA ARG A 508 37.57 55.36 103.19
C ARG A 508 36.53 54.24 103.33
N ALA A 509 35.25 54.60 103.33
CA ALA A 509 34.16 53.64 103.26
C ALA A 509 34.25 52.79 101.99
N ILE A 510 34.14 51.47 102.13
CA ILE A 510 34.08 50.53 101.01
C ILE A 510 32.69 50.69 100.36
N PRO A 511 32.60 51.07 99.08
CA PRO A 511 31.31 51.17 98.38
C PRO A 511 30.55 49.84 98.41
N THR A 512 29.22 49.89 98.50
CA THR A 512 28.35 48.71 98.63
C THR A 512 28.49 47.69 97.49
N TRP A 513 28.93 48.10 96.30
CA TRP A 513 29.22 47.20 95.17
C TRP A 513 30.56 46.44 95.28
N ARG A 514 31.35 46.70 96.32
CA ARG A 514 32.58 45.95 96.69
C ARG A 514 32.41 45.11 97.96
N GLN A 515 31.21 45.00 98.53
CA GLN A 515 30.94 44.01 99.57
C GLN A 515 30.89 42.61 98.93
N GLY A 516 31.90 41.76 99.18
CA GLY A 516 31.89 40.35 98.76
C GLY A 516 32.81 39.99 97.57
N LEU A 517 33.87 40.75 97.32
CA LEU A 517 35.01 40.34 96.49
C LEU A 517 36.24 40.01 97.36
#